data_AF-A0AAD1ZAQ8-F1
#
_entry.id   AF-A0AAD1ZAQ8-F1
#
_cell.length_a   1.000
_cell.length_b   1.000
_cell.length_c   1.000
_cell.angle_alpha   90.00
_cell.angle_beta   90.00
_cell.angle_gamma   90.00
#
_symmetry.space_group_name_H-M   'P 1'
#
loop_
_entity.id
_entity.type
_entity.pdbx_description
1 polymer ?
#
loop_
_entity_poly.entity_id
_entity_poly.type
_entity_poly.pdbx_seq_one_letter_code
_entity_poly.pdbx_strand_id
1 'polypeptide(L)'
;MNNTVTSWRGLLSIHMPPYYNSIIKGVSTVMVSYSSLNGVKMHANHQLVTKFLKGTLRFRGFVISDWQGIDKITYPQHANYTYSVLAGINASIDMIMVPFNHTEFIDTLTSLVNNNFIPISRIDDAAKRILRVKLSMGLFENPMANHSLVDQLGSQAHRDLARKAVRKSLVLLKNEENADNPVLPLPKKASKIIVAGSHDNNLGFQCGGWTITWQGQGGNNHTVGTTIFNGISTAVHPST
;
A
#
# COMPACT_ATOMS: atom_id res chain seq x y z
N MET A 1 3.36 20.53 4.13
CA MET A 1 2.19 19.97 4.85
C MET A 1 2.28 18.45 4.79
N ASN A 2 2.90 17.79 5.79
CA ASN A 2 2.87 16.33 5.97
C ASN A 2 3.31 16.00 7.42
N ASN A 3 2.55 16.47 8.40
CA ASN A 3 2.85 16.32 9.81
C ASN A 3 1.59 15.92 10.57
N THR A 4 1.59 14.72 11.14
CA THR A 4 0.55 14.25 12.05
C THR A 4 0.84 14.82 13.43
N VAL A 5 -0.09 15.62 13.96
CA VAL A 5 0.01 16.18 15.31
C VAL A 5 -0.92 15.40 16.24
N THR A 6 -0.35 14.64 17.17
CA THR A 6 -1.13 13.82 18.11
C THR A 6 -0.33 13.50 19.37
N SER A 7 -1.02 13.23 20.47
CA SER A 7 -0.38 12.74 21.70
C SER A 7 0.06 11.28 21.53
N TRP A 8 0.94 10.80 22.41
CA TRP A 8 1.32 9.38 22.43
C TRP A 8 0.10 8.47 22.60
N ARG A 9 -0.86 8.85 23.45
CA ARG A 9 -2.12 8.11 23.62
C ARG A 9 -2.93 8.07 22.33
N GLY A 10 -3.04 9.19 21.61
CA GLY A 10 -3.73 9.25 20.32
C GLY A 10 -3.05 8.35 19.26
N LEU A 11 -1.72 8.42 19.18
CA LEU A 11 -0.93 7.55 18.30
C LEU A 11 -1.19 6.07 18.60
N LEU A 12 -1.12 5.66 19.86
CA LEU A 12 -1.27 4.26 20.26
C LEU A 12 -2.69 3.73 20.15
N SER A 13 -3.71 4.58 20.33
CA SER A 13 -5.12 4.17 20.29
C SER A 13 -5.70 4.15 18.88
N ILE A 14 -5.22 5.01 17.98
CA ILE A 14 -5.80 5.15 16.63
C ILE A 14 -4.88 4.53 15.57
N HIS A 15 -3.59 4.87 15.57
CA HIS A 15 -2.71 4.60 14.42
C HIS A 15 -1.88 3.32 14.57
N MET A 16 -1.52 2.92 15.79
CA MET A 16 -0.70 1.73 16.04
C MET A 16 -1.42 0.38 16.15
N PRO A 17 -2.72 0.26 16.51
CA PRO A 17 -3.35 -1.05 16.67
C PRO A 17 -3.25 -1.97 15.45
N PRO A 18 -3.38 -1.48 14.20
CA PRO A 18 -3.18 -2.32 13.02
C PRO A 18 -1.77 -2.89 12.90
N TYR A 19 -0.72 -2.19 13.35
CA TYR A 19 0.65 -2.71 13.32
C TYR A 19 0.82 -3.90 14.27
N TYR A 20 0.27 -3.82 15.48
CA TYR A 20 0.26 -4.95 16.41
C TYR A 20 -0.39 -6.18 15.77
N ASN A 21 -1.58 -6.01 15.19
CA ASN A 21 -2.33 -7.09 14.53
C ASN A 21 -1.56 -7.68 13.32
N SER A 22 -0.88 -6.87 12.54
CA SER A 22 -0.08 -7.34 11.41
C SER A 22 1.17 -8.10 11.86
N ILE A 23 1.82 -7.65 12.93
CA ILE A 23 3.04 -8.29 13.45
C ILE A 23 2.74 -9.65 14.05
N ILE A 24 1.67 -9.79 14.84
CA ILE A 24 1.27 -11.10 15.39
C ILE A 24 0.85 -12.09 14.29
N LYS A 25 0.38 -11.59 13.14
CA LYS A 25 0.07 -12.39 11.94
C LYS A 25 1.29 -12.71 11.09
N GLY A 26 2.48 -12.28 11.49
CA GLY A 26 3.73 -12.59 10.80
C GLY A 26 3.97 -11.77 9.53
N VAL A 27 3.53 -10.51 9.48
CA VAL A 27 3.85 -9.63 8.34
C VAL A 27 5.36 -9.58 8.10
N SER A 28 5.78 -9.73 6.84
CA SER A 28 7.20 -9.85 6.48
C SER A 28 7.93 -8.51 6.44
N THR A 29 7.25 -7.43 6.05
CA THR A 29 7.86 -6.11 5.84
C THR A 29 6.98 -5.00 6.39
N VAL A 30 7.61 -3.90 6.79
CA VAL A 30 6.92 -2.66 7.19
C VAL A 30 7.54 -1.50 6.44
N MET A 31 6.72 -0.73 5.73
CA MET A 31 7.16 0.47 5.02
C MET A 31 7.02 1.72 5.89
N VAL A 32 8.04 2.58 5.89
CA VAL A 32 8.04 3.84 6.64
C VAL A 32 7.36 4.94 5.84
N SER A 33 6.37 5.61 6.44
CA SER A 33 5.62 6.72 5.83
C SER A 33 6.48 7.96 5.57
N TYR A 34 6.18 8.74 4.53
CA TYR A 34 6.78 10.08 4.32
C TYR A 34 6.47 11.10 5.40
N SER A 35 5.39 10.85 6.15
CA SER A 35 4.86 11.80 7.12
C SER A 35 5.84 12.08 8.25
N SER A 36 5.58 13.17 8.95
CA SER A 36 6.20 13.48 10.22
C SER A 36 5.21 13.20 11.34
N LEU A 37 5.71 12.86 12.52
CA LEU A 37 4.94 12.83 13.75
C LEU A 37 5.46 13.93 14.67
N ASN A 38 4.61 14.90 15.01
CA ASN A 38 4.96 16.04 15.87
C ASN A 38 6.28 16.72 15.43
N GLY A 39 6.45 16.91 14.12
CA GLY A 39 7.63 17.55 13.52
C GLY A 39 8.79 16.61 13.19
N VAL A 40 8.79 15.37 13.68
CA VAL A 40 9.87 14.41 13.41
C VAL A 40 9.52 13.52 12.22
N LYS A 41 10.35 13.56 11.17
CA LYS A 41 10.21 12.69 9.98
C LYS A 41 10.23 11.23 10.38
N MET A 42 9.26 10.44 9.91
CA MET A 42 9.19 9.01 10.21
C MET A 42 10.42 8.25 9.71
N HIS A 43 10.97 8.61 8.55
CA HIS A 43 12.23 8.05 8.04
C HIS A 43 13.46 8.34 8.91
N ALA A 44 13.39 9.31 9.83
CA ALA A 44 14.45 9.61 10.80
C ALA A 44 14.04 9.28 12.25
N ASN A 45 12.88 8.64 12.46
CA ASN A 45 12.30 8.46 13.79
C ASN A 45 12.77 7.16 14.47
N HIS A 46 13.95 7.22 15.07
CA HIS A 46 14.54 6.11 15.84
C HIS A 46 13.64 5.61 16.99
N GLN A 47 12.87 6.51 17.63
CA GLN A 47 11.99 6.12 18.74
C GLN A 47 10.89 5.17 18.27
N LEU A 48 10.26 5.46 17.13
CA LEU A 48 9.20 4.62 16.61
C LEU A 48 9.71 3.40 15.84
N VAL A 49 10.68 3.58 14.95
CA VAL A 49 11.13 2.48 14.07
C VAL A 49 11.98 1.48 14.86
N THR A 50 12.93 1.95 15.66
CA THR A 50 13.78 1.06 16.46
C THR A 50 13.11 0.66 17.76
N LYS A 51 12.83 1.62 18.65
CA LYS A 51 12.43 1.27 20.02
C LYS A 51 11.02 0.71 20.11
N PHE A 52 10.08 1.26 19.36
CA PHE A 52 8.70 0.78 19.38
C PHE A 52 8.50 -0.43 18.45
N LEU A 53 8.68 -0.29 17.14
CA LEU A 53 8.40 -1.36 16.18
C LEU A 53 9.32 -2.59 16.38
N LYS A 54 10.64 -2.41 16.35
CA LYS A 54 11.58 -3.53 16.53
C LYS A 54 11.73 -3.93 18.00
N GLY A 55 11.73 -2.95 18.92
CA GLY A 55 11.96 -3.17 20.35
C GLY A 55 10.73 -3.66 21.11
N THR A 56 9.64 -2.88 21.09
CA THR A 56 8.41 -3.15 21.86
C THR A 56 7.53 -4.18 21.17
N LEU A 57 7.21 -3.98 19.89
CA LEU A 57 6.38 -4.92 19.11
C LEU A 57 7.17 -6.14 18.63
N ARG A 58 8.48 -6.19 18.88
CA ARG A 58 9.37 -7.30 18.54
C ARG A 58 9.35 -7.69 17.06
N PHE A 59 9.09 -6.74 16.15
CA PHE A 59 9.06 -7.00 14.72
C PHE A 59 10.38 -7.63 14.22
N ARG A 60 10.28 -8.79 13.56
CA ARG A 60 11.44 -9.59 13.09
C ARG A 60 11.64 -9.59 11.58
N GLY A 61 10.70 -9.05 10.81
CA GLY A 61 10.90 -8.76 9.39
C GLY A 61 11.88 -7.60 9.18
N PHE A 62 11.91 -7.08 7.95
CA PHE A 62 12.72 -5.90 7.61
C PHE A 62 11.86 -4.66 7.36
N VAL A 63 12.42 -3.50 7.71
CA VAL A 63 11.80 -2.19 7.49
C VAL A 63 12.29 -1.62 6.17
N ILE A 64 11.37 -1.18 5.31
CA ILE A 64 11.69 -0.58 4.00
C ILE A 64 11.32 0.91 3.99
N SER A 65 12.10 1.75 3.31
CA SER A 65 11.67 3.14 3.04
C SER A 65 10.55 3.17 2.00
N ASP A 66 9.83 4.29 1.93
CA ASP A 66 9.00 4.61 0.78
C ASP A 66 9.91 5.17 -0.35
N TRP A 67 9.35 5.37 -1.53
CA TRP A 67 10.03 5.85 -2.74
C TRP A 67 10.73 7.20 -2.51
N GLN A 68 12.07 7.20 -2.52
CA GLN A 68 12.87 8.38 -2.16
C GLN A 68 12.48 8.96 -0.78
N GLY A 69 12.07 8.09 0.14
CA GLY A 69 11.60 8.49 1.47
C GLY A 69 12.69 9.17 2.30
N ILE A 70 13.93 8.68 2.20
CA ILE A 70 15.07 9.28 2.91
C ILE A 70 15.43 10.65 2.32
N ASP A 71 15.33 10.84 1.01
CA ASP A 71 15.60 12.11 0.33
C ASP A 71 14.71 13.23 0.89
N LYS A 72 13.46 12.88 1.22
CA LYS A 72 12.43 13.77 1.75
C LYS A 72 12.55 14.03 3.26
N ILE A 73 13.61 13.54 3.91
CA ILE A 73 13.98 13.95 5.27
C ILE A 73 14.40 15.43 5.26
N THR A 74 15.14 15.84 4.23
CA THR A 74 15.67 17.20 4.09
C THR A 74 14.73 18.13 3.32
N TYR A 75 14.89 19.44 3.51
CA TYR A 75 14.23 20.46 2.70
C TYR A 75 15.27 21.48 2.18
N PRO A 76 15.32 21.74 0.86
CA PRO A 76 14.66 21.01 -0.23
C PRO A 76 14.96 19.50 -0.21
N GLN A 77 14.12 18.70 -0.87
CA GLN A 77 14.37 17.25 -0.98
C GLN A 77 15.78 17.02 -1.51
N HIS A 78 16.49 16.04 -0.93
CA HIS A 78 17.83 15.64 -1.36
C HIS A 78 18.92 16.72 -1.14
N ALA A 79 18.64 17.81 -0.41
CA ALA A 79 19.62 18.88 -0.18
C ALA A 79 20.85 18.44 0.64
N ASN A 80 20.72 17.39 1.47
CA ASN A 80 21.84 16.75 2.15
C ASN A 80 21.61 15.24 2.16
N TYR A 81 22.02 14.57 1.09
CA TYR A 81 21.78 13.14 0.92
C TYR A 81 22.63 12.29 1.87
N THR A 82 23.86 12.68 2.17
CA THR A 82 24.69 12.03 3.20
C THR A 82 23.99 11.99 4.56
N TYR A 83 23.40 13.11 4.99
CA TYR A 83 22.57 13.14 6.20
C TYR A 83 21.33 12.25 6.07
N SER A 84 20.69 12.24 4.89
CA SER A 84 19.49 11.43 4.64
C SER A 84 19.77 9.92 4.79
N VAL A 85 20.89 9.45 4.23
CA VAL A 85 21.36 8.06 4.39
C VAL A 85 21.69 7.78 5.85
N LEU A 86 22.47 8.65 6.50
CA LEU A 86 22.86 8.48 7.90
C LEU A 86 21.62 8.40 8.82
N ALA A 87 20.69 9.34 8.69
CA ALA A 87 19.48 9.42 9.50
C ALA A 87 18.56 8.21 9.26
N GLY A 88 18.36 7.80 8.01
CA GLY A 88 17.52 6.65 7.66
C GLY A 88 18.04 5.33 8.22
N ILE A 89 19.34 5.06 8.04
CA ILE A 89 19.97 3.83 8.54
C ILE A 89 20.03 3.82 10.07
N ASN A 90 20.36 4.95 10.70
CA ASN A 90 20.37 5.04 12.17
C ASN A 90 18.97 4.96 12.77
N ALA A 91 17.91 5.39 12.06
CA ALA A 91 16.52 5.14 12.44
C ALA A 91 16.11 3.66 12.29
N SER A 92 17.01 2.80 11.85
CA SER A 92 16.84 1.36 11.65
C SER A 92 15.98 0.93 10.47
N ILE A 93 15.98 1.71 9.39
CA ILE A 93 15.48 1.24 8.09
C ILE A 93 16.49 0.22 7.52
N ASP A 94 15.99 -0.92 7.06
CA ASP A 94 16.80 -2.06 6.64
C ASP A 94 17.03 -2.09 5.13
N MET A 95 16.04 -1.66 4.35
CA MET A 95 16.10 -1.57 2.89
C MET A 95 15.67 -0.18 2.44
N ILE A 96 16.50 0.48 1.63
CA ILE A 96 16.19 1.81 1.08
C ILE A 96 15.68 1.64 -0.35
N MET A 97 14.48 2.15 -0.59
CA MET A 97 13.87 2.22 -1.92
C MET A 97 14.44 3.42 -2.68
N VAL A 98 15.61 3.20 -3.29
CA VAL A 98 16.25 4.13 -4.22
C VAL A 98 15.88 3.72 -5.65
N PRO A 99 14.98 4.46 -6.32
CA PRO A 99 14.44 4.04 -7.62
C PRO A 99 15.35 4.33 -8.81
N PHE A 100 16.31 5.24 -8.66
CA PHE A 100 17.12 5.75 -9.78
C PHE A 100 18.63 5.65 -9.49
N ASN A 101 19.14 6.49 -8.57
CA ASN A 101 20.58 6.64 -8.34
C ASN A 101 21.12 5.71 -7.23
N HIS A 102 21.12 4.40 -7.48
CA HIS A 102 21.60 3.41 -6.50
C HIS A 102 23.11 3.52 -6.22
N THR A 103 23.92 3.95 -7.19
CA THR A 103 25.37 4.13 -7.03
C THR A 103 25.69 5.15 -5.96
N GLU A 104 25.07 6.35 -6.01
CA GLU A 104 25.26 7.38 -4.99
C GLU A 104 24.88 6.89 -3.59
N PHE A 105 23.79 6.13 -3.47
CA PHE A 105 23.39 5.53 -2.20
C PHE A 105 24.44 4.55 -1.66
N ILE A 106 24.93 3.64 -2.51
CA ILE A 106 25.92 2.62 -2.15
C ILE A 106 27.23 3.29 -1.72
N ASP A 107 27.72 4.25 -2.50
CA ASP A 107 28.97 4.96 -2.20
C ASP A 107 28.87 5.75 -0.89
N THR A 108 27.75 6.47 -0.71
CA THR A 108 27.48 7.23 0.52
C THR A 108 27.41 6.33 1.73
N LEU A 109 26.66 5.24 1.67
CA LEU A 109 26.52 4.29 2.78
C LEU A 109 27.88 3.63 3.10
N THR A 110 28.62 3.21 2.08
CA THR A 110 29.94 2.60 2.22
C THR A 110 30.91 3.56 2.91
N SER A 111 30.93 4.83 2.48
CA SER A 111 31.73 5.87 3.12
C SER A 111 31.35 6.08 4.59
N LEU A 112 30.05 6.14 4.91
CA LEU A 112 29.58 6.29 6.30
C LEU A 112 29.98 5.11 7.20
N VAL A 113 30.00 3.88 6.66
CA VAL A 113 30.47 2.69 7.39
C VAL A 113 31.99 2.71 7.56
N ASN A 114 32.75 2.97 6.50
CA ASN A 114 34.23 3.01 6.55
C ASN A 114 34.75 4.08 7.51
N ASN A 115 34.03 5.20 7.63
CA ASN A 115 34.36 6.28 8.55
C ASN A 115 33.71 6.12 9.94
N ASN A 116 33.13 4.95 10.26
CA ASN A 116 32.52 4.61 11.55
C ASN A 116 31.33 5.48 11.98
N PHE A 117 30.70 6.23 11.07
CA PHE A 117 29.44 6.94 11.35
C PHE A 117 28.24 5.99 11.46
N ILE A 118 28.31 4.84 10.79
CA ILE A 118 27.36 3.74 10.91
C ILE A 118 28.13 2.49 11.34
N PRO A 119 27.82 1.89 12.50
CA PRO A 119 28.53 0.69 12.93
C PRO A 119 28.17 -0.51 12.05
N ILE A 120 29.13 -1.39 11.78
CA ILE A 120 28.91 -2.60 10.96
C ILE A 120 27.78 -3.48 11.52
N SER A 121 27.60 -3.50 12.83
CA SER A 121 26.51 -4.23 13.50
C SER A 121 25.11 -3.77 13.07
N ARG A 122 24.94 -2.51 12.66
CA ARG A 122 23.70 -2.00 12.06
C ARG A 122 23.52 -2.57 10.65
N ILE A 123 24.58 -2.67 9.86
CA ILE A 123 24.51 -3.34 8.55
C ILE A 123 24.16 -4.83 8.71
N ASP A 124 24.74 -5.50 9.71
CA ASP A 124 24.45 -6.89 10.02
C ASP A 124 22.98 -7.10 10.45
N ASP A 125 22.39 -6.23 11.27
CA ASP A 125 20.94 -6.29 11.59
C ASP A 125 20.08 -6.14 10.33
N ALA A 126 20.45 -5.20 9.45
CA ALA A 126 19.76 -4.97 8.17
C ALA A 126 19.76 -6.24 7.32
N ALA A 127 20.96 -6.75 7.03
CA ALA A 127 21.18 -7.90 6.17
C ALA A 127 20.52 -9.15 6.76
N LYS A 128 20.66 -9.39 8.06
CA LYS A 128 20.02 -10.51 8.76
C LYS A 128 18.50 -10.50 8.62
N ARG A 129 17.86 -9.34 8.69
CA ARG A 129 16.39 -9.22 8.54
C ARG A 129 15.94 -9.45 7.10
N ILE A 130 16.65 -8.89 6.14
CA ILE A 130 16.37 -9.11 4.71
C ILE A 130 16.55 -10.60 4.36
N LEU A 131 17.68 -11.19 4.75
CA LEU A 131 17.97 -12.60 4.51
C LEU A 131 16.96 -13.52 5.21
N ARG A 132 16.57 -13.21 6.46
CA ARG A 132 15.51 -13.94 7.16
C ARG A 132 14.24 -13.99 6.33
N VAL A 133 13.76 -12.86 5.81
CA VAL A 133 12.54 -12.83 5.00
C VAL A 133 12.71 -13.62 3.71
N LYS A 134 13.83 -13.43 2.98
CA LYS A 134 14.12 -14.15 1.73
C LYS A 134 14.16 -15.67 1.94
N LEU A 135 14.82 -16.14 2.98
CA LEU A 135 14.87 -17.57 3.33
C LEU A 135 13.50 -18.09 3.78
N SER A 136 12.79 -17.35 4.64
CA SER A 136 11.50 -17.80 5.18
C SER A 136 10.41 -17.93 4.11
N MET A 137 10.49 -17.15 3.03
CA MET A 137 9.55 -17.23 1.90
C MET A 137 9.97 -18.25 0.81
N GLY A 138 11.08 -18.97 1.01
CA GLY A 138 11.57 -19.97 0.04
C GLY A 138 12.18 -19.38 -1.22
N LEU A 139 12.65 -18.12 -1.19
CA LEU A 139 13.17 -17.42 -2.38
C LEU A 139 14.48 -18.04 -2.90
N PHE A 140 15.27 -18.67 -2.02
CA PHE A 140 16.51 -19.33 -2.42
C PHE A 140 16.24 -20.66 -3.11
N GLU A 141 15.17 -21.36 -2.74
CA GLU A 141 14.73 -22.62 -3.32
C GLU A 141 13.97 -22.38 -4.63
N ASN A 142 13.15 -21.32 -4.70
CA ASN A 142 12.33 -20.96 -5.86
C ASN A 142 12.59 -19.52 -6.31
N PRO A 143 13.77 -19.22 -6.88
CA PRO A 143 14.13 -17.85 -7.27
C PRO A 143 13.48 -17.38 -8.57
N MET A 144 12.97 -18.32 -9.38
CA MET A 144 12.40 -18.05 -10.70
C MET A 144 10.86 -18.04 -10.67
N ALA A 145 10.25 -17.32 -11.61
CA ALA A 145 8.81 -17.30 -11.76
C ALA A 145 8.27 -18.69 -12.12
N ASN A 146 7.14 -19.07 -11.52
CA ASN A 146 6.42 -20.28 -11.89
C ASN A 146 5.39 -19.98 -12.99
N HIS A 147 5.69 -20.38 -14.22
CA HIS A 147 4.84 -20.07 -15.38
C HIS A 147 3.50 -20.83 -15.39
N SER A 148 3.32 -21.86 -14.55
CA SER A 148 2.01 -22.52 -14.42
C SER A 148 0.95 -21.66 -13.74
N LEU A 149 1.35 -20.53 -13.13
CA LEU A 149 0.44 -19.60 -12.45
C LEU A 149 -0.08 -18.47 -13.34
N VAL A 150 0.29 -18.43 -14.63
CA VAL A 150 -0.12 -17.36 -15.56
C VAL A 150 -1.65 -17.22 -15.62
N ASP A 151 -2.37 -18.36 -15.63
CA ASP A 151 -3.84 -18.38 -15.71
C ASP A 151 -4.53 -17.91 -14.42
N GLN A 152 -3.78 -17.67 -13.34
CA GLN A 152 -4.34 -17.04 -12.12
C GLN A 152 -4.62 -15.55 -12.34
N LEU A 153 -3.93 -14.90 -13.28
CA LEU A 153 -4.12 -13.49 -13.57
C LEU A 153 -5.53 -13.24 -14.14
N GLY A 154 -6.37 -12.55 -13.36
CA GLY A 154 -7.73 -12.24 -13.79
C GLY A 154 -8.65 -13.45 -13.89
N SER A 155 -8.35 -14.53 -13.16
CA SER A 155 -9.17 -15.76 -13.13
C SER A 155 -10.62 -15.48 -12.71
N GLN A 156 -11.55 -16.30 -13.19
CA GLN A 156 -12.98 -16.12 -12.86
C GLN A 156 -13.25 -16.22 -11.36
N ALA A 157 -12.58 -17.14 -10.67
CA ALA A 157 -12.71 -17.27 -9.21
C ALA A 157 -12.31 -15.98 -8.46
N HIS A 158 -11.25 -15.30 -8.90
CA HIS A 158 -10.87 -14.00 -8.34
C HIS A 158 -11.86 -12.88 -8.70
N ARG A 159 -12.41 -12.89 -9.92
CA ARG A 159 -13.45 -11.94 -10.33
C ARG A 159 -14.76 -12.13 -9.55
N ASP A 160 -15.14 -13.36 -9.25
CA ASP A 160 -16.32 -13.66 -8.43
C ASP A 160 -16.13 -13.19 -6.98
N LEU A 161 -14.93 -13.38 -6.43
CA LEU A 161 -14.56 -12.82 -5.12
C LEU A 161 -14.60 -11.29 -5.14
N ALA A 162 -14.04 -10.65 -6.16
CA ALA A 162 -14.08 -9.19 -6.34
C ALA A 162 -15.52 -8.68 -6.43
N ARG A 163 -16.39 -9.35 -7.22
CA ARG A 163 -17.81 -9.03 -7.33
C ARG A 163 -18.52 -9.15 -5.97
N LYS A 164 -18.19 -10.16 -5.17
CA LYS A 164 -18.71 -10.31 -3.79
C LYS A 164 -18.23 -9.18 -2.89
N ALA A 165 -16.96 -8.78 -2.97
CA ALA A 165 -16.40 -7.67 -2.20
C ALA A 165 -17.09 -6.35 -2.55
N VAL A 166 -17.23 -6.04 -3.85
CA VAL A 166 -17.96 -4.84 -4.34
C VAL A 166 -19.38 -4.80 -3.79
N ARG A 167 -20.12 -5.91 -3.87
CA ARG A 167 -21.50 -5.97 -3.33
C ARG A 167 -21.54 -5.68 -1.83
N LYS A 168 -20.57 -6.17 -1.06
CA LYS A 168 -20.49 -5.98 0.40
C LYS A 168 -19.95 -4.62 0.81
N SER A 169 -19.30 -3.87 -0.09
CA SER A 169 -18.76 -2.54 0.20
C SER A 169 -19.78 -1.42 -0.02
N LEU A 170 -20.90 -1.70 -0.68
CA LEU A 170 -21.95 -0.69 -0.90
C LEU A 170 -22.62 -0.31 0.42
N VAL A 171 -22.70 0.99 0.69
CA VAL A 171 -23.43 1.55 1.83
C VAL A 171 -24.68 2.23 1.30
N LEU A 172 -25.85 1.70 1.66
CA LEU A 172 -27.13 2.28 1.30
C LEU A 172 -27.41 3.50 2.18
N LEU A 173 -27.24 4.70 1.63
CA LEU A 173 -27.44 5.95 2.36
C LEU A 173 -28.90 6.39 2.40
N LYS A 174 -29.67 6.05 1.36
CA LYS A 174 -31.09 6.40 1.21
C LYS A 174 -31.81 5.34 0.38
N ASN A 175 -33.03 4.95 0.78
CA ASN A 175 -33.87 3.99 0.06
C ASN A 175 -35.38 4.23 0.28
N GLU A 176 -35.82 5.45 0.04
CA GLU A 176 -37.21 5.86 0.26
C GLU A 176 -37.98 5.82 -1.07
N GLU A 177 -39.15 5.19 -1.10
CA GLU A 177 -40.25 5.58 -1.99
C GLU A 177 -41.41 6.14 -1.14
N ASN A 178 -41.71 5.48 -0.01
CA ASN A 178 -42.39 5.84 1.25
C ASN A 178 -42.07 4.72 2.27
N ALA A 179 -42.57 4.72 3.52
CA ALA A 179 -42.23 3.65 4.51
C ALA A 179 -42.58 2.22 4.07
N ASP A 180 -43.63 2.06 3.24
CA ASP A 180 -44.15 0.75 2.83
C ASP A 180 -43.66 0.29 1.45
N ASN A 181 -43.06 1.19 0.67
CA ASN A 181 -42.53 0.91 -0.67
C ASN A 181 -41.11 1.47 -0.76
N PRO A 182 -40.06 0.63 -0.78
CA PRO A 182 -38.70 1.07 -1.03
C PRO A 182 -38.36 0.98 -2.52
N VAL A 183 -37.58 1.95 -3.04
CA VAL A 183 -37.13 1.98 -4.44
C VAL A 183 -36.24 0.77 -4.79
N LEU A 184 -35.33 0.39 -3.88
CA LEU A 184 -34.47 -0.77 -4.05
C LEU A 184 -34.98 -1.97 -3.26
N PRO A 185 -34.92 -3.19 -3.82
CA PRO A 185 -34.28 -3.54 -5.09
C PRO A 185 -35.15 -3.25 -6.33
N LEU A 186 -34.52 -2.75 -7.41
CA LEU A 186 -35.21 -2.53 -8.69
C LEU A 186 -35.71 -3.85 -9.31
N PRO A 187 -36.90 -3.85 -9.94
CA PRO A 187 -37.36 -5.01 -10.68
C PRO A 187 -36.45 -5.27 -11.89
N LYS A 188 -36.11 -6.53 -12.13
CA LYS A 188 -35.31 -6.92 -13.30
C LYS A 188 -36.04 -6.75 -14.63
N LYS A 189 -37.38 -6.73 -14.61
CA LYS A 189 -38.23 -6.56 -15.79
C LYS A 189 -38.89 -5.18 -15.71
N ALA A 190 -38.70 -4.38 -16.74
CA ALA A 190 -39.36 -3.09 -16.92
C ALA A 190 -39.70 -2.90 -18.41
N SER A 191 -40.48 -1.87 -18.75
CA SER A 191 -40.76 -1.54 -20.15
C SER A 191 -39.59 -0.83 -20.83
N LYS A 192 -38.84 -0.04 -20.06
CA LYS A 192 -37.62 0.67 -20.47
C LYS A 192 -36.89 1.16 -19.22
N ILE A 193 -35.57 1.12 -19.25
CA ILE A 193 -34.72 1.74 -18.22
C ILE A 193 -33.76 2.75 -18.85
N ILE A 194 -33.33 3.71 -18.04
CA ILE A 194 -32.26 4.65 -18.39
C ILE A 194 -31.13 4.45 -17.40
N VAL A 195 -29.92 4.32 -17.93
CA VAL A 195 -28.67 4.38 -17.17
C VAL A 195 -27.96 5.65 -17.63
N ALA A 196 -27.58 6.51 -16.69
CA ALA A 196 -26.97 7.79 -17.00
C ALA A 196 -25.93 8.19 -15.95
N GLY A 197 -25.00 9.04 -16.37
CA GLY A 197 -23.97 9.65 -15.52
C GLY A 197 -22.56 9.36 -16.05
N SER A 198 -21.59 10.23 -15.78
CA SER A 198 -20.23 10.11 -16.34
C SER A 198 -19.47 8.84 -15.95
N HIS A 199 -19.95 8.11 -14.93
CA HIS A 199 -19.32 6.90 -14.38
C HIS A 199 -20.06 5.61 -14.73
N ASP A 200 -21.20 5.67 -15.42
CA ASP A 200 -22.01 4.49 -15.68
C ASP A 200 -21.31 3.46 -16.59
N ASN A 201 -20.62 3.93 -17.63
CA ASN A 201 -19.93 3.12 -18.62
C ASN A 201 -18.45 3.48 -18.74
N ASN A 202 -17.80 3.71 -17.60
CA ASN A 202 -16.38 4.03 -17.53
C ASN A 202 -15.65 3.15 -16.50
N LEU A 203 -14.97 2.12 -16.99
CA LEU A 203 -14.25 1.14 -16.19
C LEU A 203 -13.11 1.78 -15.40
N GLY A 204 -12.36 2.68 -16.04
CA GLY A 204 -11.29 3.43 -15.40
C GLY A 204 -11.77 4.23 -14.18
N PHE A 205 -12.91 4.92 -14.30
CA PHE A 205 -13.45 5.74 -13.21
C PHE A 205 -13.96 4.91 -12.03
N GLN A 206 -14.60 3.75 -12.26
CA GLN A 206 -15.01 2.88 -11.14
C GLN A 206 -13.81 2.20 -10.46
N CYS A 207 -12.65 2.11 -11.12
CA CYS A 207 -11.42 1.59 -10.53
C CYS A 207 -10.64 2.64 -9.74
N GLY A 208 -10.55 3.88 -10.23
CA GLY A 208 -9.83 4.97 -9.57
C GLY A 208 -8.30 4.92 -9.73
N GLY A 209 -7.58 5.57 -8.81
CA GLY A 209 -6.12 5.58 -8.77
C GLY A 209 -5.51 4.19 -8.55
N TRP A 210 -4.21 4.03 -8.81
CA TRP A 210 -3.49 2.75 -8.71
C TRP A 210 -4.09 1.61 -9.56
N THR A 211 -4.75 1.93 -10.68
CA THR A 211 -5.22 0.95 -11.67
C THR A 211 -4.60 1.25 -13.03
N ILE A 212 -3.72 0.35 -13.49
CA ILE A 212 -2.88 0.47 -14.70
C ILE A 212 -1.84 1.60 -14.62
N THR A 213 -2.24 2.81 -14.23
CA THR A 213 -1.35 3.97 -14.02
C THR A 213 -1.41 4.45 -12.57
N TRP A 214 -0.43 5.26 -12.16
CA TRP A 214 -0.34 5.75 -10.78
C TRP A 214 -1.59 6.56 -10.34
N GLN A 215 -1.99 7.54 -11.15
CA GLN A 215 -3.17 8.39 -10.87
C GLN A 215 -4.49 7.75 -11.34
N GLY A 216 -4.43 6.60 -12.00
CA GLY A 216 -5.55 6.06 -12.75
C GLY A 216 -5.77 6.80 -14.08
N GLN A 217 -6.72 6.31 -14.86
CA GLN A 217 -7.11 6.92 -16.13
C GLN A 217 -8.56 6.52 -16.46
N GLY A 218 -9.30 7.40 -17.12
CA GLY A 218 -10.64 7.08 -17.60
C GLY A 218 -10.63 6.20 -18.85
N GLY A 219 -11.77 5.59 -19.17
CA GLY A 219 -11.97 4.78 -20.37
C GLY A 219 -12.04 3.28 -20.09
N ASN A 220 -12.34 2.52 -21.14
CA ASN A 220 -12.68 1.09 -21.04
C ASN A 220 -11.62 0.16 -21.65
N ASN A 221 -10.59 0.70 -22.31
CA ASN A 221 -9.66 -0.08 -23.15
C ASN A 221 -8.33 -0.40 -22.45
N HIS A 222 -8.19 -0.07 -21.16
CA HIS A 222 -6.92 -0.20 -20.44
C HIS A 222 -6.81 -1.48 -19.60
N THR A 223 -7.95 -2.11 -19.29
CA THR A 223 -8.01 -3.35 -18.52
C THR A 223 -9.33 -4.07 -18.77
N VAL A 224 -9.47 -5.30 -18.26
CA VAL A 224 -10.64 -6.15 -18.47
C VAL A 224 -11.56 -6.10 -17.24
N GLY A 225 -12.82 -5.72 -17.45
CA GLY A 225 -13.83 -5.68 -16.40
C GLY A 225 -15.25 -5.47 -16.93
N THR A 226 -16.18 -5.27 -16.00
CA THR A 226 -17.60 -5.00 -16.30
C THR A 226 -17.96 -3.63 -15.74
N THR A 227 -18.41 -2.72 -16.60
CA THR A 227 -18.92 -1.41 -16.17
C THR A 227 -20.27 -1.56 -15.49
N ILE A 228 -20.73 -0.53 -14.76
CA ILE A 228 -22.07 -0.52 -14.16
C ILE A 228 -23.13 -0.72 -15.25
N PHE A 229 -23.03 0.00 -16.36
CA PHE A 229 -23.91 -0.14 -17.52
C PHE A 229 -23.96 -1.60 -18.01
N ASN A 230 -22.81 -2.21 -18.31
CA ASN A 230 -22.77 -3.59 -18.80
C ASN A 230 -23.30 -4.59 -17.76
N GLY A 231 -23.05 -4.33 -16.47
CA GLY A 231 -23.56 -5.13 -15.37
C GLY A 231 -25.09 -5.08 -15.26
N ILE A 232 -25.70 -3.90 -15.44
CA ILE A 232 -27.15 -3.72 -15.50
C ILE A 232 -27.71 -4.42 -16.74
N SER A 233 -27.13 -4.17 -17.92
CA SER A 233 -27.57 -4.76 -19.19
C SER A 233 -27.58 -6.29 -19.18
N THR A 234 -26.68 -6.92 -18.42
CA THR A 234 -26.64 -8.38 -18.26
C THR A 234 -27.62 -8.88 -17.18
N ALA A 235 -28.01 -8.04 -16.23
CA ALA A 235 -28.84 -8.42 -15.09
C ALA A 235 -30.36 -8.27 -15.32
N VAL A 236 -30.76 -7.39 -16.24
CA VAL A 236 -32.17 -7.17 -16.61
C VAL A 236 -32.76 -8.35 -17.39
N HIS A 237 -34.08 -8.47 -17.36
CA HIS A 237 -34.79 -9.46 -18.17
C HIS A 237 -34.57 -9.16 -19.66
N PRO A 238 -34.36 -10.16 -20.54
CA PRO A 238 -34.07 -9.94 -21.97
C PRO A 238 -35.13 -9.15 -22.75
N SER A 239 -36.32 -8.96 -22.18
CA SER A 239 -37.43 -8.19 -22.77
C SER A 239 -37.55 -6.76 -22.21
N THR A 240 -36.56 -6.30 -21.44
CA THR A 240 -36.52 -4.95 -20.83
C THR A 240 -35.89 -3.95 -21.78
#